data_AF-A0A0D7PW95-F1
#
_entry.id   AF-A0A0D7PW95-F1
#
_cell.length_a   1.000
_cell.length_b   1.000
_cell.length_c   1.000
_cell.angle_alpha   90.00
_cell.angle_beta   90.00
_cell.angle_gamma   90.00
#
_symmetry.space_group_name_H-M   'P 1'
#
loop_
_entity.id
_entity.type
_entity.pdbx_description
1 polymer ?
#
loop_
_entity_poly.entity_id
_entity_poly.type
_entity_poly.pdbx_seq_one_letter_code
_entity_poly.pdbx_strand_id
1 'polypeptide(L)'
;MVEATNYQIEALSKKRKRNRDALQYLDAFNEGQKLGMRDGRLAFAECQRILKEDDYGALSALVIRFRRMPTIMTVGGFYPEFGFDGRPLQTLGDSNEFYETISFNILSSEERAAVAMIWSKGHLNPLAFARSYEQQPSNLYTTLAIQASFEHLENTCVQPAWWDGLRKIEQDLLLRRMQVAGSIFEERRGSSLQYTGVTHDDWEFDSLEYINV
;
A
#
# COMPACT_ATOMS: atom_id res chain seq x y z
N MET A 1 40.36 29.04 28.93
CA MET A 1 40.02 27.76 29.58
C MET A 1 38.51 27.52 29.64
N VAL A 2 37.68 28.56 29.88
CA VAL A 2 36.20 28.46 29.92
C VAL A 2 35.56 28.16 28.55
N GLU A 3 36.08 28.73 27.46
CA GLU A 3 35.51 28.54 26.11
C GLU A 3 35.68 27.11 25.56
N ALA A 4 36.82 26.45 25.82
CA ALA A 4 37.06 25.07 25.39
C ALA A 4 36.14 24.06 26.11
N THR A 5 35.84 24.32 27.39
CA THR A 5 34.91 23.52 28.20
C THR A 5 33.47 23.70 27.71
N ASN A 6 33.05 24.91 27.35
CA ASN A 6 31.72 25.17 26.80
C ASN A 6 31.49 24.48 25.46
N TYR A 7 32.51 24.48 24.57
CA TYR A 7 32.44 23.77 23.30
C TYR A 7 32.30 22.24 23.48
N GLN A 8 33.02 21.65 24.45
CA GLN A 8 32.90 20.24 24.76
C GLN A 8 31.52 19.87 25.36
N ILE A 9 30.95 20.74 26.20
CA ILE A 9 29.60 20.55 26.76
C ILE A 9 28.54 20.61 25.65
N GLU A 10 28.64 21.56 24.72
CA GLU A 10 27.74 21.64 23.57
C GLU A 10 27.85 20.43 22.64
N ALA A 11 29.07 19.98 22.35
CA ALA A 11 29.31 18.79 21.53
C ALA A 11 28.76 17.52 22.20
N LEU A 12 28.94 17.37 23.51
CA LEU A 12 28.38 16.26 24.30
C LEU A 12 26.85 16.33 24.37
N SER A 13 26.28 17.53 24.50
CA SER A 13 24.83 17.76 24.48
C SER A 13 24.22 17.41 23.11
N LYS A 14 24.82 17.87 22.01
CA LYS A 14 24.42 17.51 20.65
C LYS A 14 24.54 16.00 20.38
N LYS A 15 25.61 15.36 20.84
CA LYS A 15 25.80 13.90 20.73
C LYS A 15 24.77 13.13 21.56
N ARG A 16 24.45 13.58 22.77
CA ARG A 16 23.37 13.01 23.61
C ARG A 16 22.00 13.18 22.97
N LYS A 17 21.70 14.37 22.44
CA LYS A 17 20.44 14.64 21.72
C LYS A 17 20.32 13.73 20.49
N ARG A 18 21.36 13.66 19.65
CA ARG A 18 21.40 12.77 18.48
C ARG A 18 21.21 11.30 18.84
N ASN A 19 21.81 10.83 19.93
CA ASN A 19 21.62 9.47 20.42
C ASN A 19 20.20 9.24 20.96
N ARG A 20 19.61 10.23 21.62
CA ARG A 20 18.23 10.16 22.11
C ARG A 20 17.22 10.11 20.96
N ASP A 21 17.41 10.97 19.95
CA ASP A 21 16.57 10.99 18.76
C ASP A 21 16.68 9.64 18.03
N ALA A 22 17.90 9.12 17.83
CA ALA A 22 18.12 7.81 17.21
C ALA A 22 17.48 6.65 17.99
N LEU A 23 17.55 6.66 19.33
CA LEU A 23 16.87 5.66 20.16
C LEU A 23 15.35 5.76 20.03
N GLN A 24 14.80 6.98 20.03
CA GLN A 24 13.37 7.21 19.89
C GLN A 24 12.84 6.73 18.53
N TYR A 25 13.62 6.92 17.45
CA TYR A 25 13.30 6.35 16.13
C TYR A 25 13.34 4.81 16.13
N LEU A 26 14.35 4.20 16.76
CA LEU A 26 14.43 2.74 16.86
C LEU A 26 13.27 2.16 17.68
N ASP A 27 12.87 2.84 18.76
CA ASP A 27 11.74 2.43 19.58
C ASP A 27 10.43 2.51 18.80
N ALA A 28 10.19 3.63 18.09
CA ALA A 28 9.01 3.79 17.23
C ALA A 28 8.97 2.73 16.10
N PHE A 29 10.11 2.46 15.47
CA PHE A 29 10.23 1.43 14.45
C PHE A 29 9.92 0.04 15.01
N ASN A 30 10.51 -0.32 16.15
CA ASN A 30 10.25 -1.59 16.81
C ASN A 30 8.79 -1.73 17.22
N GLU A 31 8.17 -0.66 17.71
CA GLU A 31 6.77 -0.69 18.10
C GLU A 31 5.86 -0.86 16.88
N GLY A 32 6.12 -0.13 15.78
CA GLY A 32 5.41 -0.31 14.52
C GLY A 32 5.50 -1.75 13.99
N GLN A 33 6.67 -2.38 14.09
CA GLN A 33 6.85 -3.79 13.71
C GLN A 33 6.04 -4.75 14.59
N LYS A 34 5.96 -4.50 15.91
CA LYS A 34 5.12 -5.31 16.80
C LYS A 34 3.64 -5.16 16.45
N LEU A 35 3.18 -3.94 16.20
CA LEU A 35 1.79 -3.67 15.83
C LEU A 35 1.44 -4.36 14.49
N GLY A 36 2.29 -4.19 13.47
CA GLY A 36 2.10 -4.86 12.19
C GLY A 36 2.08 -6.38 12.31
N MET A 37 2.89 -6.97 13.19
CA MET A 37 2.89 -8.41 13.45
C MET A 37 1.68 -8.89 14.25
N ARG A 38 1.21 -8.11 15.22
CA ARG A 38 -0.03 -8.39 15.96
C ARG A 38 -1.21 -8.48 15.00
N ASP A 39 -1.38 -7.46 14.16
CA ASP A 39 -2.53 -7.34 13.27
C ASP A 39 -2.43 -8.33 12.10
N GLY A 40 -1.22 -8.54 11.57
CA GLY A 40 -0.97 -9.57 10.55
C GLY A 40 -1.28 -10.98 11.04
N ARG A 41 -1.00 -11.30 12.30
CA ARG A 41 -1.38 -12.61 12.90
C ARG A 41 -2.88 -12.78 13.03
N LEU A 42 -3.60 -11.72 13.40
CA LEU A 42 -5.07 -11.75 13.50
C LEU A 42 -5.69 -11.96 12.11
N ALA A 43 -5.25 -11.19 11.11
CA ALA A 43 -5.70 -11.34 9.73
C ALA A 43 -5.40 -12.75 9.18
N PHE A 44 -4.20 -13.27 9.43
CA PHE A 44 -3.83 -14.63 9.01
C PHE A 44 -4.70 -15.71 9.68
N ALA A 45 -4.93 -15.61 10.99
CA ALA A 45 -5.78 -16.55 11.72
C ALA A 45 -7.23 -16.55 11.19
N GLU A 46 -7.76 -15.37 10.85
CA GLU A 46 -9.08 -15.24 10.25
C GLU A 46 -9.14 -15.87 8.85
N CYS A 47 -8.15 -15.62 7.99
CA CYS A 47 -8.04 -16.30 6.70
C CYS A 47 -8.00 -17.84 6.85
N GLN A 48 -7.25 -18.35 7.83
CA GLN A 48 -7.21 -19.79 8.10
C GLN A 48 -8.56 -20.35 8.54
N ARG A 49 -9.30 -19.61 9.39
CA ARG A 49 -10.65 -19.99 9.81
C ARG A 49 -11.58 -20.05 8.60
N ILE A 50 -11.64 -18.99 7.81
CA ILE A 50 -12.48 -18.87 6.61
C ILE A 50 -12.22 -20.02 5.64
N LEU A 51 -10.94 -20.33 5.36
CA LEU A 51 -10.57 -21.44 4.48
C LEU A 51 -10.93 -22.81 5.05
N LYS A 52 -10.80 -23.02 6.36
CA LYS A 52 -11.10 -24.30 7.01
C LYS A 52 -12.60 -24.57 7.06
N GLU A 53 -13.41 -23.52 7.21
CA GLU A 53 -14.86 -23.59 7.38
C GLU A 53 -15.63 -23.35 6.07
N ASP A 54 -14.94 -23.10 4.96
CA ASP A 54 -15.51 -22.69 3.67
C ASP A 54 -16.45 -21.47 3.78
N ASP A 55 -16.16 -20.57 4.74
CA ASP A 55 -16.96 -19.40 5.08
C ASP A 55 -16.58 -18.18 4.23
N TYR A 56 -16.60 -18.33 2.90
CA TYR A 56 -16.25 -17.24 1.97
C TYR A 56 -17.22 -16.06 2.04
N GLY A 57 -18.39 -16.25 2.67
CA GLY A 57 -19.35 -15.18 2.96
C GLY A 57 -18.87 -14.17 4.00
N ALA A 58 -17.83 -14.51 4.78
CA ALA A 58 -17.15 -13.61 5.71
C ALA A 58 -16.19 -12.63 5.02
N LEU A 59 -15.95 -12.78 3.71
CA LEU A 59 -15.14 -11.85 2.93
C LEU A 59 -16.03 -10.97 2.05
N SER A 60 -15.64 -9.72 1.91
CA SER A 60 -16.14 -8.77 0.93
C SER A 60 -15.07 -8.51 -0.13
N ALA A 61 -15.49 -8.16 -1.34
CA ALA A 61 -14.55 -7.83 -2.41
C ALA A 61 -15.10 -6.78 -3.38
N LEU A 62 -14.17 -6.06 -4.03
CA LEU A 62 -14.37 -5.37 -5.29
C LEU A 62 -13.54 -6.10 -6.35
N VAL A 63 -14.19 -6.57 -7.41
CA VAL A 63 -13.54 -7.22 -8.55
C VAL A 63 -13.74 -6.35 -9.78
N ILE A 64 -12.63 -5.93 -10.40
CA ILE A 64 -12.62 -5.17 -11.65
C ILE A 64 -12.05 -6.07 -12.75
N ARG A 65 -12.75 -6.16 -13.87
CA ARG A 65 -12.34 -6.91 -15.06
C ARG A 65 -12.01 -5.98 -16.20
N PHE A 66 -11.04 -6.40 -17.00
CA PHE A 66 -10.53 -5.68 -18.15
C PHE A 66 -10.62 -6.55 -19.41
N ARG A 67 -10.37 -5.96 -20.58
CA ARG A 67 -10.44 -6.67 -21.87
C ARG A 67 -9.10 -7.21 -22.35
N ARG A 68 -8.00 -6.68 -21.82
CA ARG A 68 -6.63 -7.05 -22.19
C ARG A 68 -5.92 -7.77 -21.05
N MET A 69 -4.88 -8.53 -21.39
CA MET A 69 -3.98 -9.16 -20.43
C MET A 69 -3.25 -8.12 -19.57
N PRO A 70 -2.94 -8.43 -18.30
CA PRO A 70 -2.23 -7.50 -17.45
C PRO A 70 -0.74 -7.46 -17.82
N THR A 71 -0.14 -6.27 -17.80
CA THR A 71 1.31 -6.07 -17.98
C THR A 71 2.11 -6.26 -16.70
N ILE A 72 1.42 -6.28 -15.55
CA ILE A 72 1.99 -6.62 -14.25
C ILE A 72 1.09 -7.62 -13.51
N MET A 73 1.67 -8.45 -12.65
CA MET A 73 0.91 -9.29 -11.73
C MET A 73 1.46 -9.11 -10.32
N THR A 74 0.57 -9.07 -9.34
CA THR A 74 0.95 -8.91 -7.93
C THR A 74 -0.13 -9.49 -7.03
N VAL A 75 0.28 -9.93 -5.86
CA VAL A 75 -0.59 -10.49 -4.81
C VAL A 75 -0.02 -10.04 -3.49
N GLY A 76 -0.78 -9.30 -2.71
CA GLY A 76 -0.35 -8.93 -1.39
C GLY A 76 -1.45 -8.29 -0.57
N GLY A 77 -1.10 -7.91 0.65
CA GLY A 77 -1.99 -7.20 1.54
C GLY A 77 -1.27 -6.05 2.22
N PHE A 78 -2.00 -4.99 2.49
CA PHE A 78 -1.49 -3.82 3.19
C PHE A 78 -2.60 -3.15 4.01
N TYR A 79 -2.20 -2.20 4.85
CA TYR A 79 -3.10 -1.36 5.62
C TYR A 79 -3.30 -0.04 4.86
N PRO A 80 -4.44 0.20 4.19
CA PRO A 80 -4.62 1.40 3.38
C PRO A 80 -4.71 2.65 4.25
N GLU A 81 -3.66 3.47 4.32
CA GLU A 81 -3.65 4.74 5.09
C GLU A 81 -4.43 5.86 4.39
N PHE A 82 -4.46 5.85 3.06
CA PHE A 82 -5.10 6.88 2.23
C PHE A 82 -5.89 6.24 1.08
N GLY A 83 -6.97 6.90 0.66
CA GLY A 83 -7.71 6.59 -0.57
C GLY A 83 -7.08 7.19 -1.83
N PHE A 84 -7.61 6.84 -3.00
CA PHE A 84 -7.18 7.39 -4.30
C PHE A 84 -7.55 8.86 -4.49
N ASP A 85 -8.48 9.38 -3.68
CA ASP A 85 -8.81 10.80 -3.56
C ASP A 85 -7.87 11.55 -2.58
N GLY A 86 -6.97 10.82 -1.90
CA GLY A 86 -6.05 11.34 -0.88
C GLY A 86 -6.67 11.53 0.50
N ARG A 87 -7.90 11.08 0.71
CA ARG A 87 -8.54 11.09 2.03
C ARG A 87 -7.83 10.11 2.98
N PRO A 88 -7.52 10.50 4.23
CA PRO A 88 -6.99 9.56 5.23
C PRO A 88 -8.07 8.54 5.63
N LEU A 89 -7.67 7.28 5.74
CA LEU A 89 -8.52 6.15 6.08
C LEU A 89 -8.18 5.58 7.47
N GLN A 90 -6.90 5.42 7.77
CA GLN A 90 -6.42 4.97 9.09
C GLN A 90 -5.03 5.52 9.38
N THR A 91 -4.71 5.67 10.67
CA THR A 91 -3.41 6.17 11.13
C THR A 91 -2.63 5.03 11.75
N LEU A 92 -1.51 4.64 11.14
CA LEU A 92 -0.65 3.59 11.68
C LEU A 92 0.21 4.15 12.84
N GLY A 93 0.51 3.29 13.81
CA GLY A 93 1.33 3.62 14.99
C GLY A 93 0.56 3.85 16.29
N ASP A 94 -0.77 3.94 16.27
CA ASP A 94 -1.59 3.90 17.50
C ASP A 94 -1.79 2.46 17.98
N SER A 95 -1.27 2.13 19.16
CA SER A 95 -1.35 0.79 19.73
C SER A 95 -2.75 0.39 20.22
N ASN A 96 -3.67 1.35 20.37
CA ASN A 96 -5.04 1.10 20.81
C ASN A 96 -6.00 0.75 19.66
N GLU A 97 -5.58 0.94 18.41
CA GLU A 97 -6.38 0.62 17.23
C GLU A 97 -5.93 -0.72 16.61
N PHE A 98 -6.86 -1.42 15.97
CA PHE A 98 -6.57 -2.56 15.11
C PHE A 98 -6.66 -2.09 13.66
N TYR A 99 -5.60 -2.32 12.88
CA TYR A 99 -5.59 -1.88 11.50
C TYR A 99 -6.31 -2.89 10.61
N GLU A 100 -7.20 -2.36 9.78
CA GLU A 100 -7.92 -3.17 8.82
C GLU A 100 -7.04 -3.37 7.58
N THR A 101 -6.91 -4.63 7.17
CA THR A 101 -6.13 -5.01 5.98
C THR A 101 -7.03 -5.07 4.75
N ILE A 102 -6.43 -4.78 3.60
CA ILE A 102 -6.99 -5.11 2.30
C ILE A 102 -5.97 -5.99 1.56
N SER A 103 -6.45 -7.06 0.93
CA SER A 103 -5.68 -7.79 -0.07
C SER A 103 -5.91 -7.15 -1.43
N PHE A 104 -4.84 -6.83 -2.14
CA PHE A 104 -4.87 -6.23 -3.46
C PHE A 104 -4.13 -7.14 -4.44
N ASN A 105 -4.85 -7.60 -5.46
CA ASN A 105 -4.36 -8.63 -6.36
C ASN A 105 -4.58 -8.20 -7.80
N ILE A 106 -3.56 -8.37 -8.64
CA ILE A 106 -3.66 -8.26 -10.09
C ILE A 106 -3.36 -9.63 -10.66
N LEU A 107 -4.39 -10.23 -11.24
CA LEU A 107 -4.39 -11.61 -11.71
C LEU A 107 -4.71 -11.66 -13.21
N SER A 108 -4.28 -12.74 -13.86
CA SER A 108 -4.81 -13.13 -15.17
C SER A 108 -5.94 -14.14 -14.96
N SER A 109 -7.09 -13.88 -15.57
CA SER A 109 -8.27 -14.75 -15.57
C SER A 109 -8.83 -14.79 -16.99
N GLU A 110 -8.99 -15.97 -17.58
CA GLU A 110 -9.53 -16.14 -18.94
C GLU A 110 -8.83 -15.26 -20.00
N GLU A 111 -7.50 -15.19 -19.95
CA GLU A 111 -6.68 -14.33 -20.83
C GLU A 111 -6.96 -12.82 -20.72
N ARG A 112 -7.47 -12.38 -19.56
CA ARG A 112 -7.75 -10.97 -19.26
C ARG A 112 -7.21 -10.57 -17.90
N ALA A 113 -6.96 -9.29 -17.70
CA ALA A 113 -6.61 -8.76 -16.39
C ALA A 113 -7.83 -8.71 -15.48
N ALA A 114 -7.60 -9.01 -14.20
CA ALA A 114 -8.54 -8.77 -13.12
C ALA A 114 -7.80 -8.10 -11.95
N VAL A 115 -8.40 -7.05 -11.38
CA VAL A 115 -7.98 -6.47 -10.10
C VAL A 115 -8.99 -6.92 -9.06
N ALA A 116 -8.52 -7.60 -8.01
CA ALA A 116 -9.35 -8.04 -6.90
C ALA A 116 -8.86 -7.39 -5.60
N MET A 117 -9.71 -6.55 -5.02
CA MET A 117 -9.54 -5.99 -3.69
C MET A 117 -10.43 -6.77 -2.73
N ILE A 118 -9.86 -7.42 -1.71
CA ILE A 118 -10.57 -8.36 -0.83
C ILE A 118 -10.31 -7.97 0.63
N TRP A 119 -11.34 -8.00 1.47
CA TRP A 119 -11.24 -7.67 2.89
C TRP A 119 -12.26 -8.45 3.73
N SER A 120 -12.07 -8.48 5.05
CA SER A 120 -13.06 -9.06 5.96
C SER A 120 -14.34 -8.25 5.97
N LYS A 121 -15.48 -8.92 5.87
CA LYS A 121 -16.80 -8.27 5.83
C LYS A 121 -17.02 -7.39 7.05
N GLY A 122 -17.50 -6.18 6.81
CA GLY A 122 -17.72 -5.17 7.85
C GLY A 122 -16.55 -4.22 8.10
N HIS A 123 -15.35 -4.51 7.58
CA HIS A 123 -14.22 -3.57 7.66
C HIS A 123 -14.49 -2.32 6.78
N LEU A 124 -14.38 -1.14 7.39
CA LEU A 124 -14.80 0.13 6.78
C LEU A 124 -13.70 0.81 5.98
N ASN A 125 -12.45 0.71 6.40
CA ASN A 125 -11.30 1.34 5.74
C ASN A 125 -10.97 0.69 4.38
N PRO A 126 -10.92 -0.65 4.25
CA PRO A 126 -10.80 -1.32 2.95
C PRO A 126 -11.97 -1.02 2.01
N LEU A 127 -13.20 -0.95 2.54
CA LEU A 127 -14.37 -0.57 1.74
C LEU A 127 -14.27 0.87 1.23
N ALA A 128 -13.84 1.81 2.09
CA ALA A 128 -13.62 3.19 1.71
C ALA A 128 -12.49 3.31 0.66
N PHE A 129 -11.41 2.54 0.81
CA PHE A 129 -10.34 2.43 -0.17
C PHE A 129 -10.87 1.97 -1.54
N ALA A 130 -11.60 0.85 -1.57
CA ALA A 130 -12.19 0.30 -2.79
C ALA A 130 -13.17 1.29 -3.47
N ARG A 131 -14.01 1.97 -2.69
CA ARG A 131 -14.91 3.03 -3.21
C ARG A 131 -14.15 4.22 -3.76
N SER A 132 -13.07 4.64 -3.10
CA SER A 132 -12.24 5.76 -3.60
C SER A 132 -11.60 5.45 -4.95
N TYR A 133 -11.30 4.16 -5.23
CA TYR A 133 -10.83 3.68 -6.53
C TYR A 133 -11.95 3.70 -7.58
N GLU A 134 -13.13 3.16 -7.26
CA GLU A 134 -14.31 3.16 -8.15
C GLU A 134 -14.74 4.57 -8.56
N GLN A 135 -14.56 5.56 -7.68
CA GLN A 135 -14.90 6.95 -7.97
C GLN A 135 -13.95 7.62 -8.99
N GLN A 136 -12.82 6.97 -9.33
CA GLN A 136 -11.89 7.50 -10.32
C GLN A 136 -12.43 7.29 -11.74
N PRO A 137 -12.02 8.10 -12.72
CA PRO A 137 -12.31 7.83 -14.12
C PRO A 137 -11.84 6.42 -14.52
N SER A 138 -12.73 5.63 -15.15
CA SER A 138 -12.44 4.23 -15.48
C SER A 138 -11.25 4.03 -16.42
N ASN A 139 -10.96 5.02 -17.27
CA ASN A 139 -9.77 5.05 -18.12
C ASN A 139 -8.44 5.21 -17.34
N LEU A 140 -8.49 5.46 -16.03
CA LEU A 140 -7.33 5.52 -15.14
C LEU A 140 -7.15 4.26 -14.30
N TYR A 141 -8.10 3.33 -14.28
CA TYR A 141 -8.08 2.15 -13.40
C TYR A 141 -6.79 1.34 -13.53
N THR A 142 -6.37 1.02 -14.75
CA THR A 142 -5.11 0.30 -14.98
C THR A 142 -3.91 1.04 -14.40
N THR A 143 -3.79 2.34 -14.70
CA THR A 143 -2.69 3.18 -14.21
C THR A 143 -2.67 3.23 -12.68
N LEU A 144 -3.83 3.42 -12.05
CA LEU A 144 -3.94 3.48 -10.59
C LEU A 144 -3.66 2.14 -9.91
N ALA A 145 -4.06 1.02 -10.54
CA ALA A 145 -3.73 -0.32 -10.04
C ALA A 145 -2.22 -0.59 -10.09
N ILE A 146 -1.56 -0.18 -11.18
CA ILE A 146 -0.09 -0.24 -11.31
C ILE A 146 0.57 0.61 -10.23
N GLN A 147 0.12 1.85 -10.04
CA GLN A 147 0.68 2.74 -9.02
C GLN A 147 0.52 2.16 -7.62
N ALA A 148 -0.68 1.69 -7.26
CA ALA A 148 -0.92 1.05 -5.96
C ALA A 148 -0.02 -0.17 -5.73
N SER A 149 0.24 -0.95 -6.79
CA SER A 149 1.15 -2.11 -6.72
C SER A 149 2.58 -1.66 -6.38
N PHE A 150 3.13 -0.68 -7.08
CA PHE A 150 4.48 -0.17 -6.80
C PHE A 150 4.58 0.62 -5.48
N GLU A 151 3.46 1.14 -4.99
CA GLU A 151 3.38 1.95 -3.77
C GLU A 151 3.25 1.11 -2.49
N HIS A 152 2.70 -0.11 -2.59
CA HIS A 152 2.38 -0.94 -1.43
C HIS A 152 2.93 -2.37 -1.50
N LEU A 153 3.26 -2.89 -2.68
CA LEU A 153 3.53 -4.32 -2.88
C LEU A 153 4.93 -4.53 -3.49
N GLU A 154 5.85 -5.05 -2.67
CA GLU A 154 7.23 -5.32 -3.09
C GLU A 154 7.34 -6.47 -4.11
N ASN A 155 6.38 -7.38 -4.13
CA ASN A 155 6.37 -8.61 -4.95
C ASN A 155 5.56 -8.45 -6.25
N THR A 156 5.94 -7.49 -7.08
CA THR A 156 5.28 -7.23 -8.37
C THR A 156 6.10 -7.80 -9.54
N CYS A 157 5.51 -8.74 -10.27
CA CYS A 157 6.07 -9.26 -11.53
C CYS A 157 5.66 -8.36 -12.69
N VAL A 158 6.58 -8.10 -13.62
CA VAL A 158 6.35 -7.19 -14.76
C VAL A 158 6.66 -7.88 -16.08
N GLN A 159 5.88 -7.59 -17.12
CA GLN A 159 6.18 -8.00 -18.48
C GLN A 159 7.40 -7.19 -19.01
N PRO A 160 8.51 -7.82 -19.42
CA PRO A 160 9.72 -7.10 -19.84
C PRO A 160 9.47 -6.13 -20.99
N ALA A 161 8.75 -6.57 -22.03
CA ALA A 161 8.45 -5.73 -23.19
C ALA A 161 7.63 -4.47 -22.84
N TRP A 162 6.76 -4.55 -21.83
CA TRP A 162 6.04 -3.37 -21.34
C TRP A 162 6.99 -2.46 -20.58
N TRP A 163 7.74 -3.00 -19.62
CA TRP A 163 8.68 -2.22 -18.81
C TRP A 163 9.72 -1.49 -19.67
N ASP A 164 10.34 -2.19 -20.61
CA ASP A 164 11.35 -1.64 -21.52
C ASP A 164 10.75 -0.65 -22.53
N GLY A 165 9.44 -0.75 -22.78
CA GLY A 165 8.68 0.18 -23.63
C GLY A 165 8.28 1.48 -22.94
N LEU A 166 8.34 1.54 -21.60
CA LEU A 166 8.07 2.77 -20.85
C LEU A 166 9.14 3.83 -21.11
N ARG A 167 8.71 5.09 -21.14
CA ARG A 167 9.62 6.24 -21.11
C ARG A 167 10.36 6.24 -19.78
N LYS A 168 11.59 6.78 -19.79
CA LYS A 168 12.42 6.85 -18.58
C LYS A 168 11.70 7.51 -17.39
N ILE A 169 10.96 8.59 -17.65
CA ILE A 169 10.17 9.27 -16.61
C ILE A 169 9.07 8.38 -16.00
N GLU A 170 8.44 7.50 -16.77
CA GLU A 170 7.41 6.58 -16.27
C GLU A 170 8.04 5.52 -15.35
N GLN A 171 9.17 4.95 -15.77
CA GLN A 171 9.94 4.00 -14.95
C GLN A 171 10.41 4.66 -13.65
N ASP A 172 10.98 5.86 -13.74
CA ASP A 172 11.51 6.57 -12.57
C ASP A 172 10.41 6.93 -11.57
N LEU A 173 9.21 7.28 -12.04
CA LEU A 173 8.06 7.52 -11.17
C LEU A 173 7.64 6.23 -10.44
N LEU A 174 7.55 5.09 -11.12
CA LEU A 174 7.21 3.81 -10.49
C LEU A 174 8.29 3.37 -9.49
N LEU A 175 9.57 3.50 -9.84
CA LEU A 175 10.68 3.19 -8.93
C LEU A 175 10.71 4.11 -7.71
N ARG A 176 10.40 5.40 -7.88
CA ARG A 176 10.34 6.35 -6.77
C ARG A 176 9.25 5.96 -5.77
N ARG A 177 8.09 5.48 -6.23
CA ARG A 177 7.01 4.97 -5.37
C ARG A 177 7.50 3.83 -4.50
N MET A 178 8.12 2.82 -5.11
CA MET A 178 8.68 1.68 -4.40
C MET A 178 9.76 2.08 -3.40
N GLN A 179 10.64 3.03 -3.75
CA GLN A 179 11.68 3.54 -2.84
C GLN A 179 11.11 4.31 -1.65
N VAL A 180 10.08 5.13 -1.87
CA VAL A 180 9.41 5.87 -0.79
C VAL A 180 8.64 4.92 0.11
N ALA A 181 7.95 3.93 -0.46
CA ALA A 181 7.21 2.92 0.29
C ALA A 181 8.10 2.09 1.23
N GLY A 182 9.31 1.72 0.80
CA GLY A 182 10.28 1.00 1.62
C GLY A 182 11.12 1.89 2.55
N SER A 183 10.93 3.21 2.54
CA SER A 183 11.72 4.13 3.35
C SER A 183 11.15 4.27 4.75
N ILE A 184 11.96 3.98 5.76
CA ILE A 184 11.62 4.25 7.17
C ILE A 184 11.69 5.74 7.55
N PHE A 185 12.13 6.60 6.63
CA PHE A 185 12.32 8.04 6.86
C PHE A 185 11.28 8.91 6.16
N GLU A 186 10.49 8.33 5.26
CA GLU A 186 9.48 9.05 4.50
C GLU A 186 8.10 8.66 5.04
N GLU A 187 7.30 9.65 5.41
CA GLU A 187 5.90 9.42 5.76
C GLU A 187 5.05 9.35 4.50
N ARG A 188 4.09 8.42 4.50
CA ARG A 188 3.10 8.32 3.43
C ARG A 188 2.19 9.55 3.46
N ARG A 189 1.87 10.07 2.27
CA ARG A 189 1.02 11.27 2.10
C ARG A 189 -0.25 10.92 1.35
N GLY A 190 -1.29 11.74 1.49
CA GLY A 190 -2.54 11.60 0.72
C GLY A 190 -2.34 11.61 -0.80
N SER A 191 -1.29 12.26 -1.31
CA SER A 191 -0.96 12.23 -2.73
C SER A 191 -0.30 10.92 -3.20
N SER A 192 -0.08 9.94 -2.32
CA SER A 192 0.61 8.68 -2.65
C SER A 192 -0.14 7.82 -3.67
N LEU A 193 -1.45 7.94 -3.81
CA LEU A 193 -2.22 7.17 -4.81
C LEU A 193 -2.98 8.04 -5.81
N GLN A 194 -2.83 9.35 -5.72
CA GLN A 194 -3.47 10.27 -6.66
C GLN A 194 -2.80 10.20 -8.03
N TYR A 195 -3.60 10.33 -9.09
CA TYR A 195 -3.11 10.40 -10.45
C TYR A 195 -2.24 11.65 -10.66
N THR A 196 -1.03 11.45 -11.16
CA THR A 196 0.00 12.50 -11.31
C THR A 196 0.13 13.04 -12.73
N GLY A 197 -0.83 12.77 -13.62
CA GLY A 197 -0.76 13.20 -15.02
C GLY A 197 0.01 12.26 -15.95
N VAL A 198 0.45 11.10 -15.45
CA VAL A 198 1.18 10.08 -16.22
C VAL A 198 0.41 8.77 -16.20
N THR A 199 -0.01 8.32 -17.38
CA THR A 199 -0.58 6.99 -17.62
C THR A 199 0.53 5.98 -17.85
N HIS A 200 0.40 4.78 -17.30
CA HIS A 200 1.39 3.70 -17.44
C HIS A 200 0.96 2.62 -18.42
N ASP A 201 -0.34 2.35 -18.49
CA ASP A 201 -0.95 1.39 -19.40
C ASP A 201 -2.48 1.56 -19.40
N ASP A 202 -3.15 0.87 -20.31
CA ASP A 202 -4.60 0.74 -20.40
C ASP A 202 -4.98 -0.69 -20.82
N TRP A 203 -5.48 -1.45 -19.85
CA TRP A 203 -5.97 -2.82 -20.08
C TRP A 203 -7.40 -2.85 -20.61
N GLU A 204 -8.00 -1.67 -20.82
CA GLU A 204 -9.37 -1.44 -21.25
C GLU A 204 -10.39 -1.98 -20.24
N PHE A 205 -10.92 -1.08 -19.41
CA PHE A 205 -11.96 -1.41 -18.43
C PHE A 205 -13.16 -2.10 -19.10
N ASP A 206 -13.66 -3.18 -18.48
CA ASP A 206 -14.83 -3.91 -18.95
C ASP A 206 -15.99 -3.82 -17.96
N SER A 207 -15.77 -4.27 -16.72
CA SER A 207 -16.80 -4.29 -15.68
C SER A 207 -16.20 -4.25 -14.29
N LEU A 208 -17.03 -3.90 -13.30
CA LEU A 208 -16.70 -4.02 -11.88
C LEU A 208 -17.90 -4.57 -11.11
N GLU A 209 -17.64 -5.31 -10.04
CA GLU A 209 -18.66 -5.84 -9.16
C GLU A 209 -18.21 -5.84 -7.70
N TYR A 210 -19.16 -5.60 -6.79
CA TYR A 210 -18.98 -5.83 -5.37
C TYR A 210 -19.56 -7.18 -4.97
N ILE A 211 -18.82 -7.90 -4.13
CA ILE A 211 -19.19 -9.21 -3.60
C ILE A 211 -19.32 -9.07 -2.08
N ASN A 212 -20.45 -9.51 -1.52
CA ASN A 212 -20.71 -9.56 -0.07
C ASN A 212 -20.48 -8.24 0.70
N VAL A 213 -20.72 -7.08 0.07
CA VAL A 213 -20.61 -5.74 0.68
C VAL A 213 -21.90 -5.33 1.39
#